data_AF-A0A351L7S9-F1
#
_entry.id   AF-A0A351L7S9-F1
#
_cell.length_a   1.000
_cell.length_b   1.000
_cell.length_c   1.000
_cell.angle_alpha   90.00
_cell.angle_beta   90.00
_cell.angle_gamma   90.00
#
_symmetry.space_group_name_H-M   'P 1'
#
loop_
_entity.id
_entity.type
_entity.pdbx_description
1 polymer ?
#
loop_
_entity_poly.entity_id
_entity_poly.type
_entity_poly.pdbx_seq_one_letter_code
_entity_poly.pdbx_strand_id
1 'polypeptide(L)'
;MSISKDFILTKNILLTIPCDDKDVSVVLEANIDLDLSEFELTQEEADKLLKIMYKLTWSLSEALSKDCLATCIFTDIRPKDNVI
;
A
#
# COMPACT_ATOMS: atom_id res chain seq x y z
N MET A 1 -28.67 12.51 4.95
CA MET A 1 -28.21 11.59 3.90
C MET A 1 -26.81 11.13 4.28
N SER A 2 -26.67 9.94 4.85
CA SER A 2 -25.37 9.33 5.10
C SER A 2 -24.94 8.63 3.81
N ILE A 3 -24.03 9.25 3.06
CA ILE A 3 -23.34 8.57 1.97
C ILE A 3 -22.39 7.59 2.67
N SER A 4 -22.77 6.31 2.72
CA SER A 4 -21.80 5.23 2.98
C SER A 4 -20.79 5.32 1.86
N LYS A 5 -19.59 5.81 2.16
CA LYS A 5 -18.51 5.81 1.18
C LYS A 5 -17.80 4.48 1.37
N ASP A 6 -18.07 3.54 0.48
CA ASP A 6 -17.29 2.31 0.41
C ASP A 6 -15.84 2.72 0.13
N PHE A 7 -14.88 2.31 0.98
CA PHE A 7 -13.47 2.64 0.82
C PHE A 7 -12.69 1.44 0.30
N ILE A 8 -11.64 1.71 -0.49
CA ILE A 8 -10.65 0.72 -0.92
C ILE A 8 -9.28 1.19 -0.43
N LEU A 9 -8.55 0.28 0.21
CA LEU A 9 -7.12 0.44 0.49
C LEU A 9 -6.34 -0.18 -0.68
N THR A 10 -5.59 0.65 -1.39
CA THR A 10 -4.66 0.19 -2.43
C THR A 10 -3.23 0.25 -1.88
N LYS A 11 -2.47 -0.82 -2.13
CA LYS A 11 -1.05 -0.89 -1.80
C LYS A 11 -0.27 -1.49 -2.96
N ASN A 12 0.69 -0.73 -3.47
CA ASN A 12 1.57 -1.16 -4.55
C ASN A 12 2.99 -1.25 -3.99
N ILE A 13 3.65 -2.36 -4.23
CA ILE A 13 5.00 -2.66 -3.76
C ILE A 13 5.86 -3.01 -4.98
N LEU A 14 6.94 -2.27 -5.18
CA LEU A 14 7.94 -2.51 -6.20
C LEU A 14 9.31 -2.62 -5.52
N LEU A 15 9.94 -3.78 -5.65
CA LEU A 15 11.25 -4.08 -5.06
C LEU A 15 12.21 -4.52 -6.16
N THR A 16 13.44 -4.01 -6.12
CA THR A 16 14.55 -4.55 -6.91
C THR A 16 15.49 -5.26 -5.96
N ILE A 17 15.63 -6.58 -6.12
CA ILE A 17 16.40 -7.44 -5.23
C ILE A 17 17.64 -7.97 -5.98
N PRO A 18 18.84 -7.92 -5.39
CA PRO A 18 20.02 -8.56 -5.97
C PRO A 18 19.91 -10.09 -5.85
N CYS A 19 20.29 -10.82 -6.90
CA CYS A 19 20.44 -12.27 -6.88
C CYS A 19 21.92 -12.61 -7.02
N ASP A 20 22.59 -12.74 -5.88
CA ASP A 20 24.04 -12.92 -5.78
C ASP A 20 24.54 -14.17 -6.55
N ASP A 21 23.74 -15.24 -6.58
CA ASP A 21 24.08 -16.49 -7.28
C ASP A 21 24.14 -16.35 -8.81
N LYS A 22 23.58 -15.29 -9.37
CA LYS A 22 23.40 -15.12 -10.82
C LYS A 22 23.94 -13.79 -11.36
N ASP A 23 24.50 -12.93 -10.51
CA ASP A 23 24.96 -11.58 -10.88
C ASP A 23 23.90 -10.77 -11.65
N VAL A 24 22.63 -10.94 -11.25
CA VAL A 24 21.47 -10.23 -11.82
C VAL A 24 20.60 -9.66 -10.71
N SER A 25 19.72 -8.73 -11.05
CA SER A 25 18.67 -8.26 -10.16
C SER A 25 17.29 -8.69 -10.67
N VAL A 26 16.37 -8.90 -9.74
CA VAL A 26 14.98 -9.24 -10.02
C VAL A 26 14.10 -8.12 -9.52
N VAL A 27 13.11 -7.74 -10.34
CA VAL A 27 12.06 -6.80 -9.95
C VAL A 27 10.84 -7.61 -9.50
N LEU A 28 10.38 -7.37 -8.27
CA LEU A 28 9.14 -7.90 -7.74
C LEU A 28 8.11 -6.77 -7.69
N GLU A 29 6.95 -7.03 -8.27
CA GLU A 29 5.79 -6.15 -8.21
C GLU A 29 4.63 -6.88 -7.55
N ALA A 30 4.00 -6.24 -6.57
CA ALA A 30 2.79 -6.72 -5.93
C ALA A 30 1.81 -5.57 -5.76
N ASN A 31 0.59 -5.77 -6.25
CA ASN A 31 -0.51 -4.83 -6.12
C ASN A 31 -1.60 -5.49 -5.27
N ILE A 32 -2.07 -4.78 -4.26
CA ILE A 32 -3.05 -5.26 -3.29
C ILE A 32 -4.15 -4.23 -3.21
N ASP A 33 -5.37 -4.66 -3.50
CA ASP A 33 -6.59 -3.89 -3.26
C ASP A 33 -7.41 -4.60 -2.21
N LEU A 34 -7.67 -3.93 -1.09
CA LEU A 34 -8.49 -4.43 0.00
C LEU A 34 -9.79 -3.61 0.06
N ASP A 35 -10.91 -4.30 -0.09
CA ASP A 35 -12.23 -3.72 0.11
C ASP A 35 -12.46 -3.48 1.61
N LEU A 36 -12.71 -2.24 2.00
CA LEU A 36 -12.96 -1.85 3.38
C LEU A 36 -14.44 -1.68 3.72
N SER A 37 -15.35 -2.04 2.79
CA SER A 37 -16.80 -1.84 2.97
C SER A 37 -17.34 -2.61 4.18
N GLU A 38 -16.74 -3.75 4.53
CA GLU A 38 -17.13 -4.55 5.70
C GLU A 38 -16.89 -3.85 7.05
N PHE A 39 -16.07 -2.79 7.08
CA PHE A 39 -15.74 -2.06 8.29
C PHE A 39 -16.62 -0.83 8.54
N GLU A 40 -17.53 -0.50 7.62
CA GLU A 40 -18.48 0.63 7.72
C GLU A 40 -17.81 1.96 8.16
N LEU A 41 -16.61 2.22 7.65
CA LEU A 41 -15.78 3.34 8.11
C LEU A 41 -16.43 4.70 7.82
N THR A 42 -16.36 5.60 8.80
CA THR A 42 -16.54 7.03 8.53
C THR A 42 -15.32 7.61 7.78
N GLN A 43 -15.49 8.78 7.16
CA GLN A 43 -14.36 9.48 6.52
C GLN A 43 -13.23 9.79 7.51
N GLU A 44 -13.55 10.18 8.75
CA GLU A 44 -12.53 10.47 9.76
C GLU A 44 -11.73 9.21 10.13
N GLU A 45 -12.38 8.05 10.22
CA GLU A 45 -11.72 6.78 10.47
C GLU A 45 -10.87 6.32 9.29
N ALA A 46 -11.34 6.51 8.05
CA ALA A 46 -10.55 6.27 6.85
C ALA A 46 -9.28 7.14 6.82
N ASP A 47 -9.38 8.43 7.16
CA ASP A 47 -8.24 9.35 7.21
C ASP A 47 -7.24 8.95 8.32
N LYS A 48 -7.73 8.47 9.46
CA LYS A 48 -6.88 7.94 10.55
C LYS A 48 -6.18 6.65 10.12
N LEU A 49 -6.91 5.74 9.49
CA LEU A 49 -6.36 4.49 8.95
C LEU A 49 -5.27 4.78 7.92
N LEU A 50 -5.50 5.74 7.02
CA LEU A 50 -4.50 6.16 6.03
C LEU A 50 -3.20 6.64 6.70
N LYS A 51 -3.28 7.44 7.77
CA LYS A 51 -2.10 7.88 8.54
C LYS A 51 -1.35 6.72 9.18
N ILE A 52 -2.07 5.72 9.71
CA ILE A 52 -1.47 4.51 10.28
C ILE A 52 -0.76 3.73 9.17
N MET A 53 -1.43 3.53 8.05
CA MET A 53 -0.89 2.81 6.90
C MET A 53 0.35 3.49 6.32
N TYR A 54 0.41 4.83 6.26
CA TYR A 54 1.62 5.55 5.87
C TYR A 54 2.80 5.28 6.80
N LYS A 55 2.59 5.26 8.12
CA LYS A 55 3.65 4.92 9.07
C LYS A 55 4.15 3.49 8.89
N LEU A 56 3.24 2.54 8.71
CA LEU A 56 3.60 1.14 8.44
C LEU A 56 4.37 1.00 7.11
N THR A 57 3.94 1.72 6.08
CA THR A 57 4.61 1.74 4.77
C THR A 57 6.00 2.34 4.87
N TRP A 58 6.19 3.43 5.62
CA TRP A 58 7.51 4.00 5.88
C TRP A 58 8.42 2.99 6.59
N SER A 59 7.98 2.41 7.70
CA SER A 59 8.79 1.43 8.45
C SER A 59 9.11 0.18 7.63
N LEU A 60 8.18 -0.28 6.80
CA LEU A 60 8.43 -1.39 5.87
C LEU A 60 9.45 -1.01 4.80
N SER A 61 9.36 0.20 4.26
CA SER A 61 10.32 0.70 3.27
C SER A 61 11.74 0.79 3.86
N GLU A 62 11.89 1.30 5.09
CA GLU A 62 13.18 1.36 5.78
C GLU A 62 13.77 -0.02 6.10
N ALA A 63 12.90 -0.99 6.39
CA ALA A 63 13.33 -2.36 6.63
C ALA A 63 13.84 -3.01 5.33
N LEU A 64 13.07 -2.90 4.25
CA LEU A 64 13.38 -3.53 2.96
C LEU A 64 14.53 -2.87 2.20
N SER A 65 14.75 -1.57 2.37
CA SER A 65 15.85 -0.84 1.72
C SER A 65 17.25 -1.32 2.13
N LYS A 66 17.36 -2.16 3.17
CA LYS A 66 18.63 -2.77 3.58
C LYS A 66 19.04 -3.93 2.69
N ASP A 67 18.06 -4.66 2.18
CA ASP A 67 18.25 -5.90 1.42
C ASP A 67 17.91 -5.72 -0.06
N CYS A 68 17.23 -4.63 -0.43
CA CYS A 68 16.84 -4.30 -1.79
C CYS A 68 17.72 -3.19 -2.38
N LEU A 69 18.02 -3.27 -3.67
CA LEU A 69 18.69 -2.20 -4.44
C LEU A 69 17.78 -0.97 -4.60
N ALA A 70 16.47 -1.21 -4.70
CA ALA A 70 15.45 -0.17 -4.75
C ALA A 70 14.16 -0.65 -4.10
N THR A 71 13.46 0.26 -3.44
CA THR A 71 12.18 -0.01 -2.78
C THR A 71 11.24 1.15 -3.03
N CYS A 72 10.06 0.85 -3.57
CA CYS A 72 8.97 1.80 -3.69
C CYS A 72 7.70 1.14 -3.15
N ILE A 73 7.09 1.76 -2.15
CA ILE A 73 5.84 1.29 -1.57
C ILE A 73 4.87 2.46 -1.55
N PHE A 74 3.77 2.30 -2.27
CA PHE A 74 2.68 3.26 -2.31
C PHE A 74 1.51 2.73 -1.51
N THR A 75 0.81 3.62 -0.79
CA THR A 75 -0.39 3.26 -0.06
C THR A 75 -1.39 4.41 -0.11
N ASP A 76 -2.64 4.07 -0.38
CA ASP A 76 -3.74 5.03 -0.50
C ASP A 76 -5.05 4.41 -0.02
N ILE A 77 -5.95 5.26 0.47
CA ILE A 77 -7.32 4.89 0.82
C ILE A 77 -8.25 5.86 0.11
N ARG A 78 -9.09 5.33 -0.76
CA ARG A 78 -9.98 6.13 -1.61
C ARG A 78 -11.41 5.59 -1.60
N PRO A 79 -12.43 6.46 -1.79
CA PRO A 79 -13.78 6.00 -2.03
C PRO A 79 -13.86 5.16 -3.32
N LYS A 80 -14.66 4.10 -3.30
CA LYS A 80 -14.91 3.17 -4.41
C LYS A 80 -15.51 3.86 -5.64
N ASP A 81 -16.22 4.97 -5.43
CA ASP A 81 -16.81 5.80 -6.50
C ASP A 81 -15.77 6.50 -7.40
N ASN A 82 -14.48 6.51 -7.00
CA ASN A 82 -13.37 7.11 -7.75
C ASN A 82 -12.53 6.07 -8.54
N VAL A 83 -13.08 4.89 -8.83
CA VAL A 83 -12.44 3.91 -9.71
C VAL A 83 -12.92 4.18 -11.15
N ILE A 84 -12.10 4.90 -11.93
CA ILE A 84 -12.24 5.02 -13.40
C ILE A 84 -11.41 3.91 -14.05
#